data_AF-A0A1A5NYR1-F1
#
_entry.id   AF-A0A1A5NYR1-F1
#
_cell.length_a   1.000
_cell.length_b   1.000
_cell.length_c   1.000
_cell.angle_alpha   90.00
_cell.angle_beta   90.00
_cell.angle_gamma   90.00
#
_symmetry.space_group_name_H-M   'P 1'
#
loop_
_entity.id
_entity.type
_entity.pdbx_description
1 polymer ?
#
loop_
_entity_poly.entity_id
_entity_poly.type
_entity_poly.pdbx_seq_one_letter_code
_entity_poly.pdbx_strand_id
1 'polypeptide(L)'
;MRPLRRWGAPLAVNLILGVVAVVPLWLSMMFVLSYPLAGLGLASREPTDNDGMLPWTVVLALVWAVFLALWIPLNQWARPDPCARGRYWAASAGLVPVPMVLLVVLSVLFDG
;
A
#
# COMPACT_ATOMS: atom_id res chain seq x y z
N MET A 1 -25.05 20.28 2.35
CA MET A 1 -24.54 19.03 2.97
C MET A 1 -23.01 19.04 2.93
N ARG A 2 -22.33 19.05 4.08
CA ARG A 2 -20.87 19.24 4.17
C ARG A 2 -20.09 18.12 3.46
N PRO A 3 -19.01 18.42 2.72
CA PRO A 3 -18.22 17.43 1.97
C PRO A 3 -17.72 16.28 2.85
N LEU A 4 -17.41 16.54 4.14
CA LEU A 4 -17.00 15.52 5.12
C LEU A 4 -17.98 14.34 5.23
N ARG A 5 -19.30 14.60 5.16
CA ARG A 5 -20.31 13.54 5.33
C ARG A 5 -20.39 12.61 4.11
N ARG A 6 -19.95 13.05 2.93
CA ARG A 6 -19.88 12.24 1.70
C ARG A 6 -18.58 11.46 1.57
N TRP A 7 -17.51 11.91 2.23
CA TRP A 7 -16.19 11.27 2.18
C TRP A 7 -15.89 10.35 3.36
N GLY A 8 -16.74 10.33 4.40
CA GLY A 8 -16.54 9.49 5.58
C GLY A 8 -16.39 8.00 5.24
N ALA A 9 -17.29 7.45 4.42
CA ALA A 9 -17.22 6.04 4.02
C ALA A 9 -15.97 5.72 3.16
N PRO A 10 -15.66 6.46 2.07
CA PRO A 10 -14.41 6.28 1.34
C PRO A 10 -13.15 6.37 2.21
N LEU A 11 -13.11 7.33 3.14
CA LEU A 11 -11.97 7.53 4.02
C LEU A 11 -11.79 6.33 4.95
N ALA A 12 -12.86 5.91 5.64
CA ALA A 12 -12.82 4.76 6.54
C ALA A 12 -12.40 3.48 5.80
N VAL A 13 -12.99 3.21 4.63
CA VAL A 13 -12.66 2.03 3.82
C VAL A 13 -11.20 2.03 3.40
N ASN A 14 -10.69 3.14 2.86
CA ASN A 14 -9.30 3.18 2.39
C ASN A 14 -8.27 3.18 3.53
N LEU A 15 -8.59 3.72 4.70
CA LEU A 15 -7.71 3.63 5.87
C LEU A 15 -7.68 2.21 6.46
N ILE A 16 -8.84 1.53 6.57
CA ILE A 16 -8.91 0.14 7.01
C ILE A 16 -8.16 -0.76 6.03
N LEU A 17 -8.41 -0.61 4.73
CA LEU A 17 -7.67 -1.34 3.69
C LEU A 17 -6.20 -0.93 3.66
N GLY A 18 -5.84 0.28 4.06
CA GLY A 18 -4.46 0.70 4.23
C GLY A 18 -3.73 -0.09 5.31
N VAL A 19 -4.40 -0.48 6.41
CA VAL A 19 -3.84 -1.40 7.42
C VAL A 19 -3.57 -2.77 6.80
N VAL A 20 -4.50 -3.28 5.99
CA VAL A 20 -4.30 -4.54 5.25
C VAL A 20 -3.15 -4.41 4.22
N ALA A 21 -3.03 -3.25 3.59
CA ALA A 21 -2.01 -2.96 2.59
C ALA A 21 -0.59 -2.82 3.16
N VAL A 22 -0.42 -2.75 4.49
CA VAL A 22 0.90 -2.72 5.12
C VAL A 22 1.74 -3.92 4.64
N VAL A 23 1.14 -5.10 4.51
CA VAL A 23 1.84 -6.31 4.06
C VAL A 23 2.38 -6.18 2.62
N PRO A 24 1.54 -5.94 1.59
CA PRO A 24 2.06 -5.78 0.22
C PRO A 24 3.01 -4.60 0.07
N LEU A 25 2.77 -3.48 0.76
CA LEU A 25 3.66 -2.32 0.70
C LEU A 25 5.03 -2.61 1.32
N TRP A 26 5.06 -3.26 2.48
CA TRP A 26 6.30 -3.69 3.14
C TRP A 26 7.08 -4.67 2.27
N LEU A 27 6.42 -5.69 1.72
CA LEU A 27 7.05 -6.65 0.80
C LEU A 27 7.58 -5.95 -0.47
N SER A 28 6.87 -4.96 -0.99
CA SER A 28 7.33 -4.15 -2.12
C SER A 28 8.61 -3.38 -1.76
N MET A 29 8.65 -2.78 -0.58
CA MET A 29 9.84 -2.07 -0.09
C MET A 29 11.04 -3.00 0.04
N MET A 30 10.86 -4.17 0.67
CA MET A 30 11.91 -5.19 0.79
C MET A 30 12.39 -5.67 -0.57
N PHE A 31 11.48 -5.98 -1.48
CA PHE A 31 11.85 -6.39 -2.84
C PHE A 31 12.68 -5.31 -3.54
N VAL A 32 12.27 -4.05 -3.47
CA VAL A 32 12.97 -2.93 -4.12
C VAL A 32 14.35 -2.70 -3.51
N LEU A 33 14.49 -2.78 -2.19
CA LEU A 33 15.77 -2.65 -1.51
C LEU A 33 16.72 -3.81 -1.84
N SER A 34 16.24 -5.05 -1.77
CA SER A 34 17.06 -6.25 -1.91
C SER A 34 17.47 -6.57 -3.34
N TYR A 35 16.72 -6.11 -4.35
CA TYR A 35 16.96 -6.50 -5.76
C TYR A 35 17.34 -5.33 -6.67
N PRO A 36 16.44 -4.46 -7.15
CA PRO A 36 16.82 -3.42 -8.10
C PRO A 36 17.77 -2.39 -7.47
N LEU A 37 17.54 -1.94 -6.23
CA LEU A 37 18.43 -0.97 -5.60
C LEU A 37 19.78 -1.60 -5.22
N ALA A 38 19.78 -2.85 -4.73
CA ALA A 38 21.02 -3.56 -4.47
C ALA A 38 21.83 -3.84 -5.75
N GLY A 39 21.16 -4.20 -6.85
CA GLY A 39 21.80 -4.37 -8.17
C GLY A 39 22.40 -3.08 -8.73
N LEU A 40 21.90 -1.92 -8.29
CA LEU A 40 22.45 -0.60 -8.60
C LEU A 40 23.49 -0.12 -7.58
N GLY A 41 23.78 -0.90 -6.52
CA GLY A 41 24.67 -0.50 -5.43
C GLY A 41 24.12 0.59 -4.50
N LEU A 42 22.81 0.88 -4.57
CA LEU A 42 22.11 1.87 -3.74
C LEU A 42 21.62 1.29 -2.41
N ALA A 43 21.64 -0.03 -2.27
CA ALA A 43 21.27 -0.75 -1.06
C ALA A 43 22.14 -2.00 -0.90
N SER A 44 22.20 -2.54 0.32
CA SER A 44 22.82 -3.83 0.59
C SER A 44 21.75 -4.90 0.73
N ARG A 45 21.91 -6.01 0.01
CA ARG A 45 21.04 -7.17 0.15
C ARG A 45 21.39 -7.94 1.42
N GLU A 46 20.37 -8.51 2.06
CA GLU A 46 20.57 -9.34 3.24
C GLU A 46 21.45 -10.56 2.88
N PRO A 47 22.52 -10.85 3.64
CA PRO A 47 23.46 -11.94 3.32
C PRO A 47 22.83 -13.33 3.27
N THR A 48 21.70 -13.52 3.95
CA THR A 48 20.98 -14.79 4.03
C THR A 48 19.91 -14.96 2.95
N ASP A 49 19.64 -13.93 2.14
CA ASP A 49 18.64 -13.99 1.07
C ASP A 49 19.23 -14.62 -0.20
N ASN A 50 18.99 -15.92 -0.38
CA ASN A 50 19.53 -16.75 -1.47
C ASN A 50 18.46 -17.25 -2.48
N ASP A 51 17.19 -16.87 -2.30
CA ASP A 51 16.07 -17.37 -3.13
C ASP A 51 15.96 -16.72 -4.52
N GLY A 52 16.63 -15.57 -4.70
CA GLY A 52 16.61 -14.81 -5.94
C GLY A 52 15.27 -14.12 -6.23
N MET A 53 15.17 -13.42 -7.36
CA MET A 53 14.03 -12.53 -7.63
C MET A 53 12.71 -13.25 -7.90
N LEU A 54 12.75 -14.45 -8.51
CA LEU A 54 11.56 -15.11 -9.03
C LEU A 54 10.55 -15.46 -7.91
N PRO A 55 10.95 -16.15 -6.82
CA PRO A 55 10.03 -16.43 -5.72
C PRO A 55 9.42 -15.16 -5.13
N TRP A 56 10.22 -14.11 -4.95
CA TRP A 56 9.73 -12.82 -4.46
C TRP A 56 8.69 -12.19 -5.39
N THR A 57 8.93 -12.18 -6.70
CA THR A 57 7.95 -11.63 -7.66
C THR A 57 6.64 -12.40 -7.66
N VAL A 58 6.67 -13.73 -7.50
CA VAL A 58 5.46 -14.57 -7.42
C VAL A 58 4.67 -14.23 -6.14
N VAL A 59 5.34 -14.18 -5.00
CA VAL A 59 4.70 -13.82 -3.72
C VAL A 59 4.12 -12.41 -3.79
N LEU A 60 4.91 -11.44 -4.28
CA LEU A 60 4.48 -10.05 -4.38
C LEU A 60 3.28 -9.90 -5.30
N ALA A 61 3.29 -10.55 -6.47
CA ALA A 61 2.17 -10.55 -7.40
C ALA A 61 0.91 -11.15 -6.79
N LEU A 62 1.03 -12.26 -6.05
CA LEU A 62 -0.11 -12.90 -5.39
C LEU A 62 -0.72 -12.01 -4.30
N VAL A 63 0.11 -11.43 -3.43
CA VAL A 63 -0.35 -10.57 -2.33
C VAL A 63 -1.03 -9.31 -2.90
N TRP A 64 -0.45 -8.68 -3.92
CA TRP A 64 -1.10 -7.54 -4.59
C TRP A 64 -2.38 -7.93 -5.32
N ALA A 65 -2.44 -9.09 -5.97
CA ALA A 65 -3.65 -9.57 -6.62
C ALA A 65 -4.80 -9.74 -5.63
N VAL A 66 -4.53 -10.37 -4.46
CA VAL A 66 -5.53 -10.52 -3.38
C VAL A 66 -5.96 -9.16 -2.84
N PHE A 67 -5.01 -8.25 -2.58
CA PHE A 67 -5.34 -6.90 -2.11
C PHE A 67 -6.20 -6.14 -3.12
N LEU A 68 -5.84 -6.14 -4.40
CA LEU A 68 -6.59 -5.45 -5.45
C LEU A 68 -7.97 -6.07 -5.67
N ALA A 69 -8.09 -7.40 -5.60
CA ALA A 69 -9.36 -8.11 -5.67
C ALA A 69 -10.31 -7.71 -4.53
N LEU A 70 -9.79 -7.34 -3.36
CA LEU A 70 -10.56 -6.79 -2.24
C LEU A 70 -10.82 -5.28 -2.39
N TRP A 71 -9.79 -4.52 -2.72
CA TRP A 71 -9.82 -3.05 -2.73
C TRP A 71 -10.71 -2.49 -3.83
N ILE A 72 -10.62 -3.03 -5.04
CA ILE A 72 -11.42 -2.55 -6.19
C ILE A 72 -12.93 -2.59 -5.90
N PRO A 73 -13.55 -3.72 -5.51
CA PRO A 73 -14.99 -3.77 -5.28
C PRO A 73 -15.43 -2.94 -4.07
N LEU A 74 -14.67 -2.94 -2.97
CA LEU A 74 -14.99 -2.11 -1.80
C LEU A 74 -14.93 -0.62 -2.13
N ASN A 75 -13.94 -0.22 -2.93
CA ASN A 75 -13.80 1.17 -3.34
C ASN A 75 -14.85 1.56 -4.38
N GLN A 76 -15.33 0.64 -5.21
CA GLN A 76 -16.51 0.87 -6.06
C GLN A 76 -17.78 1.07 -5.22
N TRP A 77 -18.00 0.24 -4.21
CA TRP A 77 -19.18 0.32 -3.35
C TRP A 77 -19.19 1.58 -2.46
N ALA A 78 -18.03 2.00 -1.97
CA ALA A 78 -17.91 3.19 -1.14
C ALA A 78 -17.97 4.52 -1.93
N ARG A 79 -17.85 4.49 -3.26
CA ARG A 79 -17.72 5.69 -4.10
C ARG A 79 -19.02 6.51 -4.09
N PRO A 80 -18.97 7.82 -3.80
CA PRO A 80 -20.13 8.70 -3.95
C PRO A 80 -20.46 8.95 -5.43
N ASP A 81 -21.74 8.86 -5.81
CA ASP A 81 -22.24 9.05 -7.19
C ASP A 81 -21.74 10.31 -7.92
N PRO A 82 -21.66 11.52 -7.32
CA PRO A 82 -21.22 12.70 -8.05
C PRO A 82 -19.68 12.81 -8.18
N CYS A 83 -18.90 11.84 -7.68
CA CYS A 83 -17.44 11.98 -7.65
C CYS A 83 -16.81 11.63 -9.00
N ALA A 84 -15.99 12.53 -9.54
CA ALA A 84 -15.22 12.28 -10.77
C ALA A 84 -14.32 11.05 -10.59
N ARG A 85 -14.49 10.05 -11.48
CA ARG A 85 -13.86 8.72 -11.36
C ARG A 85 -12.36 8.82 -11.10
N GLY A 86 -11.61 9.55 -11.94
CA GLY A 86 -10.15 9.66 -11.81
C GLY A 86 -9.69 10.26 -10.47
N ARG A 87 -10.32 11.35 -10.02
CA ARG A 87 -9.97 12.00 -8.73
C ARG A 87 -10.27 11.10 -7.53
N TYR A 88 -11.38 10.36 -7.58
CA TYR A 88 -11.72 9.40 -6.53
C TYR A 88 -10.66 8.31 -6.39
N TRP A 89 -10.33 7.64 -7.49
CA TRP A 89 -9.34 6.55 -7.48
C TRP A 89 -7.95 7.04 -7.06
N ALA A 90 -7.53 8.22 -7.51
CA ALA A 90 -6.26 8.82 -7.09
C ALA A 90 -6.25 9.13 -5.58
N ALA A 91 -7.33 9.72 -5.05
CA ALA A 91 -7.45 10.00 -3.62
C ALA A 91 -7.46 8.71 -2.78
N SER A 92 -8.21 7.69 -3.20
CA SER A 92 -8.24 6.38 -2.57
C SER A 92 -6.85 5.73 -2.56
N ALA A 93 -6.16 5.71 -3.70
CA ALA A 93 -4.81 5.16 -3.81
C ALA A 93 -3.82 5.91 -2.90
N GLY A 94 -3.97 7.24 -2.76
CA GLY A 94 -3.16 8.05 -1.84
C GLY A 94 -3.46 7.81 -0.35
N LEU A 95 -4.67 7.36 0.00
CA LEU A 95 -5.04 7.02 1.39
C LEU A 95 -4.51 5.66 1.83
N VAL A 96 -4.39 4.69 0.92
CA VAL A 96 -3.91 3.33 1.23
C VAL A 96 -2.54 3.31 1.93
N PRO A 97 -1.50 4.06 1.52
CA PRO A 97 -0.21 4.04 2.19
C PRO A 97 -0.17 4.79 3.54
N VAL A 98 -1.21 5.55 3.89
CA VAL A 98 -1.22 6.42 5.09
C VAL A 98 -0.94 5.63 6.38
N PRO A 99 -1.57 4.48 6.65
CA PRO A 99 -1.27 3.72 7.87
C PRO A 99 0.18 3.25 7.95
N MET A 100 0.79 2.83 6.83
CA MET A 100 2.20 2.44 6.81
C MET A 100 3.12 3.64 7.08
N VAL A 101 2.86 4.79 6.43
CA VAL A 101 3.65 6.01 6.66
C VAL A 101 3.54 6.45 8.13
N LEU A 102 2.34 6.38 8.71
CA LEU A 102 2.14 6.70 10.12
C LEU A 102 2.95 5.76 11.02
N LEU A 103 2.93 4.45 10.77
CA LEU A 103 3.73 3.48 11.53
C LEU A 103 5.23 3.79 11.46
N VAL A 104 5.76 4.11 10.28
CA VAL A 104 7.17 4.48 10.09
C VAL A 104 7.52 5.77 10.84
N VAL A 105 6.65 6.79 10.78
CA VAL A 105 6.88 8.05 11.50
C VAL A 105 6.88 7.82 13.01
N LEU A 106 5.94 7.02 13.52
CA LEU A 106 5.87 6.70 14.94
C LEU A 106 7.09 5.90 15.40
N SER A 107 7.54 4.90 14.63
CA SER A 107 8.75 4.15 14.99
C SER A 107 9.99 5.06 15.03
N VAL A 108 10.14 5.98 14.07
CA VAL A 108 11.27 6.93 14.07
C VAL A 108 11.20 7.90 15.26
N LEU A 109 10.00 8.28 15.71
CA LEU A 109 9.84 9.23 16.81
C LEU A 109 10.05 8.60 18.20
N PHE A 110 9.67 7.33 18.37
CA PHE A 110 9.70 6.65 19.66
C PHE A 110 10.89 5.69 19.84
N ASP A 111 11.43 5.16 18.73
CA ASP A 111 12.60 4.26 18.75
C ASP A 111 13.89 4.97 18.28
N GLY A 112 13.82 6.27 17.97
CA GLY A 112 14.93 7.13 17.54
C GLY A 112 15.73 7.77 18.67
#